data_AF-A0A967HKK5-F1
#
_entry.id   AF-A0A967HKK5-F1
#
_cell.length_a   1.000
_cell.length_b   1.000
_cell.length_c   1.000
_cell.angle_alpha   90.00
_cell.angle_beta   90.00
_cell.angle_gamma   90.00
#
_symmetry.space_group_name_H-M   'P 1'
#
loop_
_entity.id
_entity.type
_entity.pdbx_description
1 polymer ?
#
loop_
_entity_poly.entity_id
_entity_poly.type
_entity_poly.pdbx_seq_one_letter_code
_entity_poly.pdbx_strand_id
1 'polypeptide(L)' 'MKPSHTEGTGPDGGNHAARILLAEDHLDSREALCALLEAFGFHVIPAVNGA' A
#
# COMPACT_ATOMS: atom_id res chain seq x y z
N MET A 1 16.49 30.23 5.70
CA MET A 1 15.19 29.78 5.16
C MET A 1 15.09 28.28 5.35
N LYS A 2 14.23 27.80 6.25
CA LYS A 2 13.89 26.37 6.38
C LYS A 2 12.58 26.14 5.61
N PRO A 3 12.44 25.10 4.78
CA PRO A 3 11.15 24.79 4.18
C PRO A 3 10.20 24.31 5.28
N SER A 4 9.10 25.03 5.45
CA SER A 4 8.01 24.69 6.36
C SER A 4 7.37 23.39 5.88
N HIS A 5 7.54 22.33 6.67
CA HIS A 5 6.78 21.11 6.54
C HIS A 5 5.33 21.44 6.95
N THR A 6 4.47 21.73 5.97
CA THR A 6 3.02 21.80 6.19
C THR A 6 2.51 20.38 6.35
N GLU A 7 2.44 19.93 7.60
CA GLU A 7 1.66 18.76 8.00
C GLU A 7 0.19 19.08 7.72
N GLY A 8 -0.39 18.37 6.74
CA GLY A 8 -1.81 18.47 6.44
C GLY A 8 -2.63 17.86 7.57
N THR A 9 -3.07 18.68 8.53
CA THR A 9 -4.09 18.32 9.49
C THR A 9 -5.47 18.45 8.83
N GLY A 10 -5.85 17.42 8.08
CA GLY A 10 -7.24 17.19 7.65
C GLY A 10 -7.94 16.23 8.62
N PRO A 11 -9.27 16.32 8.83
CA PRO A 11 -10.02 15.42 9.69
C PRO A 11 -10.31 14.10 8.97
N ASP A 12 -9.28 13.41 8.49
CA ASP A 12 -9.41 12.10 7.85
C ASP A 12 -9.14 10.99 8.88
N GLY A 13 -9.96 10.98 9.93
CA GLY A 13 -10.11 9.85 10.85
C GLY A 13 -10.93 8.70 10.26
N GLY A 14 -11.07 8.65 8.93
CA GLY A 14 -11.49 7.45 8.22
C GLY A 14 -10.30 6.51 8.16
N ASN A 15 -10.46 5.28 8.65
CA ASN A 15 -9.50 4.19 8.58
C ASN A 15 -9.13 3.88 7.10
N HIS A 16 -8.35 4.75 6.46
CA HIS A 16 -7.82 4.50 5.13
C HIS A 16 -6.72 3.47 5.28
N ALA A 17 -7.10 2.20 5.09
CA ALA A 17 -6.20 1.09 4.86
C ALA A 17 -5.02 1.56 3.99
N ALA A 18 -3.80 1.51 4.53
CA ALA A 18 -2.62 1.95 3.80
C ALA A 18 -2.48 1.11 2.51
N ARG A 19 -2.15 1.78 1.41
CA ARG A 19 -2.04 1.15 0.08
C ARG A 19 -0.62 0.66 -0.14
N ILE A 20 -0.47 -0.59 -0.58
CA ILE A 20 0.83 -1.25 -0.81
C ILE A 20 0.92 -1.69 -2.28
N LEU A 21 1.97 -1.28 -2.98
CA LEU A 21 2.33 -1.81 -4.29
C LEU A 21 3.21 -3.05 -4.10
N LEU A 22 2.78 -4.20 -4.62
CA LEU A 22 3.52 -5.46 -4.50
C LEU A 22 4.13 -5.84 -5.85
N ALA A 23 5.45 -5.82 -5.95
CA ALA A 23 6.21 -6.28 -7.11
C ALA A 23 6.87 -7.63 -6.77
N GLU A 24 6.11 -8.71 -6.95
CA GLU A 24 6.56 -10.10 -6.75
C GLU A 24 6.43 -10.86 -8.06
N ASP A 25 7.53 -11.51 -8.46
CA ASP A 25 7.67 -12.23 -9.73
C ASP A 25 7.14 -13.67 -9.62
N HIS A 26 7.32 -14.29 -8.45
CA HIS A 26 6.85 -15.64 -8.22
C HIS A 26 5.36 -15.66 -7.88
N LEU A 27 4.57 -16.37 -8.72
CA LEU A 27 3.11 -16.35 -8.65
C LEU A 27 2.58 -16.77 -7.27
N ASP A 28 3.01 -17.92 -6.74
CA ASP A 28 2.54 -18.42 -5.45
C ASP A 28 2.89 -17.50 -4.29
N SER A 29 4.09 -16.90 -4.33
CA SER A 29 4.56 -15.96 -3.32
C SER A 29 3.77 -14.66 -3.33
N ARG A 30 3.42 -14.17 -4.54
CA ARG A 30 2.59 -12.97 -4.70
C ARG A 30 1.21 -13.17 -4.10
N GLU A 31 0.58 -14.30 -4.38
CA GLU A 31 -0.76 -14.61 -3.86
C GLU A 31 -0.76 -14.74 -2.34
N ALA A 32 0.20 -15.48 -1.78
CA ALA A 32 0.34 -15.64 -0.33
C ALA A 32 0.56 -14.29 0.38
N LEU A 33 1.40 -13.42 -0.19
CA LEU A 33 1.73 -12.12 0.40
C LEU A 33 0.59 -11.11 0.26
N CYS A 34 -0.13 -11.11 -0.87
CA CYS A 34 -1.38 -10.35 -1.01
C CYS A 34 -2.38 -10.72 0.07
N ALA A 35 -2.70 -12.01 0.20
CA ALA A 35 -3.69 -12.49 1.18
C ALA A 35 -3.31 -12.13 2.62
N LEU A 36 -2.02 -12.23 2.96
CA LEU A 36 -1.51 -11.86 4.28
C LEU A 36 -1.69 -10.35 4.56
N LEU A 37 -1.28 -9.50 3.63
CA LEU A 37 -1.35 -8.05 3.79
C LEU A 37 -2.80 -7.55 3.82
N GLU A 38 -3.67 -8.12 3.00
CA GLU A 38 -5.10 -7.80 3.03
C GLU A 38 -5.76 -8.24 4.34
N ALA A 39 -5.36 -9.40 4.90
CA ALA A 39 -5.82 -9.84 6.22
C ALA A 39 -5.41 -8.89 7.36
N PHE A 40 -4.28 -8.17 7.20
CA PHE A 40 -3.87 -7.11 8.11
C PHE A 40 -4.58 -5.76 7.87
N GLY A 41 -5.47 -5.69 6.88
CA GLY A 41 -6.24 -4.49 6.56
C GLY A 41 -5.50 -3.51 5.64
N PHE A 42 -4.49 -3.97 4.89
CA PHE A 42 -3.87 -3.17 3.84
C PHE A 42 -4.62 -3.35 2.52
N HIS A 43 -4.60 -2.32 1.67
CA HIS A 43 -5.03 -2.47 0.28
C HIS A 43 -3.81 -2.78 -0.58
N VAL A 44 -3.74 -3.99 -1.12
CA VAL A 44 -2.61 -4.41 -1.96
C VAL A 44 -2.92 -4.13 -3.44
N ILE A 45 -1.91 -3.74 -4.19
CA ILE A 45 -1.95 -3.51 -5.63
C ILE A 45 -0.82 -4.37 -6.22
N PRO A 46 -1.12 -5.54 -6.81
CA PRO A 46 -0.10 -6.35 -7.45
C PRO A 46 0.37 -5.67 -8.74
N ALA A 47 1.69 -5.49 -8.88
CA ALA A 47 2.29 -5.08 -10.12
C ALA A 47 2.29 -6.27 -11.09
N VAL A 48 1.85 -6.01 -12.32
CA VAL A 48 2.01 -6.94 -13.45
C VAL A 48 3.18 -6.47 -14.29
N ASN A 49 3.90 -7.42 -14.91
CA ASN A 49 4.96 -7.08 -15.86
C ASN A 49 4.41 -6.16 -16.95
N GLY A 50 5.19 -5.14 -17.31
CA GLY A 50 4.80 -4.16 -18.32
C GLY A 50 4.53 -4.86 -19.66
N ALA A 51 3.38 -4.55 -20.27
CA ALA A 51 3.04 -4.99 -21.62
C ALA A 51 3.92 -4.31 -22.68
#